data_AF-A0A9D8PPE2-F1
#
_entry.id   AF-A0A9D8PPE2-F1
#
_cell.length_a   1.000
_cell.length_b   1.000
_cell.length_c   1.000
_cell.angle_alpha   90.00
_cell.angle_beta   90.00
_cell.angle_gamma   90.00
#
_symmetry.space_group_name_H-M   'P 1'
#
loop_
_entity.id
_entity.type
_entity.pdbx_description
1 polymer ?
#
loop_
_entity_poly.entity_id
_entity_poly.type
_entity_poly.pdbx_seq_one_letter_code
_entity_poly.pdbx_strand_id
1 'polypeptide(L)'
;MKKLILFLIFAAGLIVILIFALTTSLGDLKGVETREVPEVVKDEAFGGVYVKTEGEPTEYCRVIDVGGKSKFLQVRADDQYMIGYLKARAISDEMISYMETVDKEVTDYAGSLLMHRAKKKSRYYWKAIDDRYRDEITGVYHGLLDEGHDVKAADVLFAYTWRELVYVTLAVRIGPIYYKLFYKDKGKETGGCSSFGILNPDGSVIIAQTIDSPPQSKGFGDYYFEEQRINGEDVVTTMSSYAGLFGWDMGWNSKGVSVVINNMFTKEYAKEPRLPYTFRGREALRIADDAYEYVEHWTKTGSPNAQNFMVTDLKGNLLRLERSREEFVITDVKKDGLKGTYWEDIGMLTSTNTFVTDEMKHLILFPDVCTGRQPTADTTAKKYAADGRVTLIEMKEILAYQPEGEITDENAICYRPQHLIEKNNASITVYQLIFAVEDGVRKIYLKENLDCGDKDYVSPVDPLSR
;
A
#
# COMPACT_ATOMS: atom_id res chain seq x y z
N MET A 1 -2.48 -53.53 26.30
CA MET A 1 -1.90 -53.67 24.94
C MET A 1 -2.92 -53.47 23.82
N LYS A 2 -3.92 -54.34 23.61
CA LYS A 2 -4.89 -54.21 22.49
C LYS A 2 -5.62 -52.85 22.42
N LYS A 3 -6.08 -52.32 23.56
CA LYS A 3 -6.72 -50.98 23.63
C LYS A 3 -5.78 -49.83 23.26
N LEU A 4 -4.49 -49.94 23.59
CA LEU A 4 -3.47 -48.93 23.25
C LEU A 4 -3.16 -48.94 21.75
N ILE A 5 -3.04 -50.13 21.15
CA ILE A 5 -2.83 -50.29 19.71
C ILE A 5 -4.02 -49.72 18.93
N LEU A 6 -5.26 -50.00 19.37
CA LEU A 6 -6.46 -49.46 18.74
C LEU A 6 -6.53 -47.92 18.85
N PHE A 7 -6.16 -47.36 20.00
CA PHE A 7 -6.08 -45.90 20.18
C PHE A 7 -5.03 -45.26 19.28
N LEU A 8 -3.84 -45.86 19.14
CA LEU A 8 -2.78 -45.35 18.28
C LEU A 8 -3.17 -45.41 16.79
N ILE A 9 -3.84 -46.48 16.35
CA ILE A 9 -4.36 -46.58 14.97
C ILE A 9 -5.43 -45.51 14.72
N PHE A 10 -6.34 -45.31 15.68
CA PHE A 10 -7.37 -44.26 15.57
C PHE A 10 -6.76 -42.86 15.52
N ALA A 11 -5.79 -42.56 16.41
CA ALA A 11 -5.09 -41.30 16.43
C ALA A 11 -4.30 -41.06 15.13
N ALA A 12 -3.60 -42.07 14.61
CA ALA A 12 -2.90 -41.99 13.33
C ALA A 12 -3.86 -41.77 12.16
N GLY A 13 -5.01 -42.47 12.13
CA GLY A 13 -6.05 -42.24 11.14
C GLY A 13 -6.63 -40.83 11.19
N LEU A 14 -6.87 -40.30 12.40
CA LEU A 14 -7.35 -38.94 12.60
C LEU A 14 -6.31 -37.91 12.15
N ILE A 15 -5.03 -38.14 12.43
CA ILE A 15 -3.91 -37.31 11.97
C ILE A 15 -3.82 -37.33 10.44
N VAL A 16 -3.95 -38.50 9.79
CA VAL A 16 -3.95 -38.61 8.33
C VAL A 16 -5.15 -37.89 7.71
N ILE A 17 -6.35 -38.00 8.30
CA ILE A 17 -7.54 -37.27 7.83
C ILE A 17 -7.37 -35.76 8.02
N LEU A 18 -6.81 -35.32 9.15
CA LEU A 18 -6.51 -33.91 9.42
C LEU A 18 -5.45 -33.39 8.44
N ILE A 19 -4.37 -34.14 8.20
CA ILE A 19 -3.36 -33.80 7.20
C ILE A 19 -4.02 -33.73 5.83
N PHE A 20 -4.81 -34.72 5.42
CA PHE A 20 -5.49 -34.74 4.12
C PHE A 20 -6.46 -33.57 3.97
N ALA A 21 -7.25 -33.24 4.99
CA ALA A 21 -8.13 -32.07 5.00
C ALA A 21 -7.36 -30.73 5.00
N LEU A 22 -6.11 -30.73 5.48
CA LEU A 22 -5.20 -29.58 5.43
C LEU A 22 -4.39 -29.52 4.12
N THR A 23 -4.19 -30.65 3.42
CA THR A 23 -3.39 -30.77 2.20
C THR A 23 -4.21 -30.89 0.93
N THR A 24 -5.54 -31.12 1.00
CA THR A 24 -6.41 -30.94 -0.17
C THR A 24 -6.19 -29.52 -0.67
N SER A 25 -5.56 -29.39 -1.84
CA SER A 25 -5.23 -28.10 -2.43
C SER A 25 -6.49 -27.27 -2.46
N LEU A 26 -6.43 -26.03 -1.97
CA LEU A 26 -7.49 -25.07 -2.22
C LEU A 26 -7.61 -24.99 -3.76
N GLY A 27 -8.67 -25.56 -4.34
CA GLY A 27 -8.91 -25.55 -5.79
C GLY A 27 -9.02 -24.12 -6.31
N ASP A 28 -9.21 -23.85 -7.60
CA ASP A 28 -9.30 -22.45 -8.04
C ASP A 28 -10.62 -21.77 -7.60
N LEU A 29 -10.79 -20.48 -7.92
CA LEU A 29 -12.05 -19.76 -7.83
C LEU A 29 -13.07 -20.35 -8.82
N LYS A 30 -14.34 -20.41 -8.41
CA LYS A 30 -15.42 -20.88 -9.29
C LYS A 30 -15.93 -19.72 -10.14
N GLY A 31 -16.20 -19.99 -11.42
CA GLY A 31 -16.79 -19.02 -12.35
C GLY A 31 -15.81 -17.95 -12.83
N VAL A 32 -14.51 -18.24 -12.80
CA VAL A 32 -13.50 -17.43 -13.49
C VAL A 32 -13.37 -17.99 -14.89
N GLU A 33 -13.79 -17.23 -15.88
CA GLU A 33 -13.72 -17.59 -17.29
C GLU A 33 -12.86 -16.57 -18.02
N THR A 34 -11.92 -17.03 -18.83
CA THR A 34 -11.18 -16.17 -19.75
C THR A 34 -12.07 -15.86 -20.95
N ARG A 35 -11.79 -14.74 -21.62
CA ARG A 35 -12.45 -14.41 -22.89
C ARG A 35 -11.42 -14.33 -24.00
N GLU A 36 -11.89 -14.46 -25.24
CA GLU A 36 -11.05 -14.16 -26.39
C GLU A 36 -10.61 -12.69 -26.35
N VAL A 37 -9.33 -12.47 -26.60
CA VAL A 37 -8.70 -11.15 -26.59
C VAL A 37 -8.08 -10.87 -27.96
N PRO A 38 -8.02 -9.60 -28.39
CA PRO A 38 -7.31 -9.21 -29.60
C PRO A 38 -5.83 -9.63 -29.59
N GLU A 39 -5.20 -9.69 -30.77
CA GLU A 39 -3.76 -9.94 -30.88
C GLU A 39 -2.98 -8.84 -30.13
N VAL A 40 -2.20 -9.25 -29.12
CA VAL A 40 -1.31 -8.36 -28.37
C VAL A 40 0.13 -8.58 -28.77
N VAL A 41 0.81 -7.48 -29.07
CA VAL A 41 2.22 -7.46 -29.49
C VAL A 41 3.06 -6.95 -28.33
N LYS A 42 4.14 -7.67 -28.02
CA LYS A 42 5.21 -7.23 -27.11
C LYS A 42 6.31 -6.60 -27.93
N ASP A 43 6.63 -5.34 -27.63
CA ASP A 43 7.52 -4.51 -28.43
C ASP A 43 8.45 -3.72 -27.51
N GLU A 44 9.74 -4.08 -27.55
CA GLU A 44 10.78 -3.45 -26.75
C GLU A 44 10.99 -1.98 -27.14
N ALA A 45 10.82 -1.62 -28.42
CA ALA A 45 10.97 -0.24 -28.87
C ALA A 45 9.81 0.65 -28.39
N PHE A 46 8.62 0.08 -28.25
CA PHE A 46 7.48 0.72 -27.60
C PHE A 46 7.62 0.78 -26.07
N GLY A 47 8.48 -0.07 -25.49
CA GLY A 47 8.69 -0.19 -24.04
C GLY A 47 7.55 -0.93 -23.33
N GLY A 48 6.89 -1.89 -23.99
CA GLY A 48 5.78 -2.63 -23.37
C GLY A 48 4.97 -3.50 -24.33
N VAL A 49 3.66 -3.55 -24.12
CA VAL A 49 2.72 -4.32 -24.94
C VAL A 49 1.58 -3.45 -25.45
N TYR A 50 0.99 -3.82 -26.59
CA TYR A 50 -0.19 -3.14 -27.13
C TYR A 50 -1.08 -4.07 -27.94
N VAL A 51 -2.36 -3.72 -28.05
CA VAL A 51 -3.30 -4.38 -28.97
C VAL A 51 -2.96 -3.97 -30.40
N LYS A 52 -2.73 -4.95 -31.27
CA LYS A 52 -2.38 -4.73 -32.66
C LYS A 52 -3.52 -4.06 -33.41
N THR A 53 -3.22 -2.92 -34.02
CA THR A 53 -4.14 -2.16 -34.88
C THR A 53 -3.39 -1.68 -36.11
N GLU A 54 -4.11 -1.22 -37.14
CA GLU A 54 -3.48 -0.66 -38.37
C GLU A 54 -2.87 0.74 -38.14
N GLY A 55 -3.09 1.37 -36.98
CA GLY A 55 -2.65 2.73 -36.65
C GLY A 55 -1.95 2.83 -35.29
N GLU A 56 -2.04 4.00 -34.65
CA GLU A 56 -1.52 4.17 -33.29
C GLU A 56 -2.31 3.31 -32.29
N PRO A 57 -1.64 2.56 -31.40
CA PRO A 57 -2.34 1.72 -30.45
C PRO A 57 -3.20 2.52 -29.48
N THR A 58 -4.48 2.17 -29.39
CA THR A 58 -5.45 2.78 -28.46
C THR A 58 -5.53 2.05 -27.12
N GLU A 59 -5.05 0.80 -27.08
CA GLU A 59 -4.95 -0.02 -25.87
C GLU A 59 -3.53 -0.56 -25.72
N TYR A 60 -2.91 -0.28 -24.59
CA TYR A 60 -1.52 -0.60 -24.33
C TYR A 60 -1.16 -0.63 -22.85
N CYS A 61 -0.01 -1.22 -22.56
CA CYS A 61 0.67 -1.10 -21.28
C CYS A 61 2.15 -0.78 -21.57
N ARG A 62 2.63 0.38 -21.09
CA ARG A 62 4.03 0.80 -21.18
C ARG A 62 4.70 0.72 -19.81
N VAL A 63 5.93 0.22 -19.79
CA VAL A 63 6.80 0.20 -18.62
C VAL A 63 7.86 1.28 -18.81
N ILE A 64 7.76 2.34 -18.02
CA ILE A 64 8.66 3.48 -18.09
C ILE A 64 9.59 3.44 -16.88
N ASP A 65 10.90 3.37 -17.11
CA ASP A 65 11.89 3.51 -16.04
C ASP A 65 11.92 4.98 -15.58
N VAL A 66 11.71 5.21 -14.28
CA VAL A 66 11.74 6.55 -13.67
C VAL A 66 12.97 6.76 -12.79
N GLY A 67 13.96 5.87 -12.90
CA GLY A 67 15.24 5.92 -12.20
C GLY A 67 15.34 4.86 -11.10
N GLY A 68 16.43 4.09 -11.14
CA GLY A 68 16.74 3.08 -10.12
C GLY A 68 15.86 1.84 -10.26
N LYS A 69 15.10 1.51 -9.20
CA LYS A 69 14.14 0.40 -9.11
C LYS A 69 12.69 0.86 -9.18
N SER A 70 12.46 2.14 -9.47
CA SER A 70 11.12 2.68 -9.60
C SER A 70 10.70 2.65 -11.07
N LYS A 71 9.52 2.09 -11.34
CA LYS A 71 8.92 2.02 -12.67
C LYS A 71 7.55 2.69 -12.67
N PHE A 72 7.16 3.22 -13.80
CA PHE A 72 5.81 3.73 -14.05
C PHE A 72 5.12 2.81 -15.06
N LEU A 73 3.98 2.25 -14.67
CA LEU A 73 3.16 1.40 -15.50
C LEU A 73 2.02 2.23 -16.06
N GLN A 74 2.13 2.65 -17.32
CA GLN A 74 1.07 3.41 -17.99
C GLN A 74 0.19 2.45 -18.77
N VAL A 75 -1.05 2.28 -18.32
CA VAL A 75 -2.00 1.32 -18.87
C VAL A 75 -3.22 2.06 -19.40
N ARG A 76 -3.57 1.78 -20.65
CA ARG A 76 -4.76 2.29 -21.31
C ARG A 76 -5.52 1.13 -21.95
N ALA A 77 -6.81 1.02 -21.68
CA ALA A 77 -7.64 -0.02 -22.28
C ALA A 77 -9.12 0.37 -22.32
N ASP A 78 -9.94 -0.40 -23.04
CA ASP A 78 -11.39 -0.17 -23.10
C ASP A 78 -12.15 -0.61 -21.84
N ASP A 79 -11.62 -1.60 -21.11
CA ASP A 79 -12.23 -2.11 -19.89
C ASP A 79 -11.21 -2.62 -18.86
N GLN A 80 -11.69 -2.89 -17.65
CA GLN A 80 -10.84 -3.32 -16.55
C GLN A 80 -10.20 -4.70 -16.78
N TYR A 81 -10.84 -5.56 -17.56
CA TYR A 81 -10.27 -6.84 -17.95
C TYR A 81 -8.99 -6.65 -18.78
N MET A 82 -9.07 -5.80 -19.81
CA MET A 82 -7.92 -5.50 -20.67
C MET A 82 -6.83 -4.76 -19.93
N ILE A 83 -7.16 -3.90 -18.95
CA ILE A 83 -6.16 -3.33 -18.04
C ILE A 83 -5.36 -4.45 -17.37
N GLY A 84 -6.03 -5.39 -16.69
CA GLY A 84 -5.36 -6.50 -16.01
C GLY A 84 -4.53 -7.37 -16.95
N TYR A 85 -5.10 -7.69 -18.12
CA TYR A 85 -4.45 -8.51 -19.14
C TYR A 85 -3.17 -7.87 -19.69
N LEU A 86 -3.23 -6.62 -20.15
CA LEU A 86 -2.08 -5.92 -20.72
C LEU A 86 -0.96 -5.73 -19.69
N LYS A 87 -1.30 -5.47 -18.42
CA LYS A 87 -0.32 -5.40 -17.33
C LYS A 87 0.43 -6.72 -17.17
N ALA A 88 -0.30 -7.84 -17.07
CA ALA A 88 0.31 -9.15 -16.91
C ALA A 88 1.19 -9.52 -18.10
N ARG A 89 0.78 -9.25 -19.34
CA ARG A 89 1.61 -9.48 -20.54
C ARG A 89 2.89 -8.63 -20.54
N ALA A 90 2.85 -7.43 -19.96
CA ALA A 90 3.99 -6.53 -19.90
C ALA A 90 5.05 -6.94 -18.86
N ILE A 91 4.62 -7.36 -17.66
CA ILE A 91 5.49 -7.57 -16.48
C ILE A 91 5.20 -8.91 -15.76
N SER A 92 4.96 -9.97 -16.53
CA SER A 92 4.56 -11.28 -16.01
C SER A 92 5.53 -11.85 -14.98
N ASP A 93 6.83 -11.75 -15.26
CA ASP A 93 7.86 -12.38 -14.44
C ASP A 93 7.99 -11.66 -13.09
N GLU A 94 7.88 -10.33 -13.08
CA GLU A 94 7.82 -9.55 -11.85
C GLU A 94 6.57 -9.85 -11.03
N MET A 95 5.41 -10.01 -11.67
CA MET A 95 4.16 -10.40 -10.98
C MET A 95 4.29 -11.77 -10.32
N ILE A 96 4.84 -12.77 -11.01
CA ILE A 96 5.05 -14.11 -10.46
C ILE A 96 6.06 -14.06 -9.31
N SER A 97 7.18 -13.36 -9.50
CA SER A 97 8.19 -13.20 -8.44
C SER A 97 7.61 -12.54 -7.19
N TYR A 98 6.73 -11.54 -7.36
CA TYR A 98 6.00 -10.93 -6.27
C TYR A 98 5.08 -11.93 -5.56
N MET A 99 4.28 -12.69 -6.30
CA MET A 99 3.36 -13.70 -5.75
C MET A 99 4.11 -14.78 -4.96
N GLU A 100 5.25 -15.26 -5.47
CA GLU A 100 6.12 -16.21 -4.77
C GLU A 100 6.72 -15.61 -3.49
N THR A 101 7.12 -14.33 -3.54
CA THR A 101 7.64 -13.61 -2.37
C THR A 101 6.57 -13.43 -1.30
N VAL A 102 5.34 -13.06 -1.68
CA VAL A 102 4.20 -13.01 -0.76
C VAL A 102 4.00 -14.39 -0.11
N ASP A 103 4.04 -15.46 -0.91
CA ASP A 103 3.83 -16.80 -0.41
C ASP A 103 4.90 -17.22 0.61
N LYS A 104 6.16 -16.90 0.30
CA LYS A 104 7.30 -17.12 1.18
C LYS A 104 7.21 -16.29 2.44
N GLU A 105 7.00 -14.98 2.34
CA GLU A 105 6.93 -14.10 3.51
C GLU A 105 5.82 -14.52 4.46
N VAL A 106 4.60 -14.73 3.97
CA VAL A 106 3.49 -15.15 4.81
C VAL A 106 3.76 -16.52 5.43
N THR A 107 4.42 -17.43 4.72
CA THR A 107 4.82 -18.73 5.28
C THR A 107 5.92 -18.59 6.34
N ASP A 108 6.94 -17.76 6.10
CA ASP A 108 8.05 -17.50 7.02
C ASP A 108 7.57 -16.78 8.30
N TYR A 109 6.60 -15.87 8.16
CA TYR A 109 6.00 -15.13 9.26
C TYR A 109 4.96 -15.94 10.03
N ALA A 110 4.07 -16.62 9.33
CA ALA A 110 2.84 -17.18 9.91
C ALA A 110 2.85 -18.72 9.98
N GLY A 111 3.77 -19.38 9.29
CA GLY A 111 3.77 -20.81 9.06
C GLY A 111 2.71 -21.26 8.05
N SER A 112 2.90 -22.45 7.49
CA SER A 112 2.06 -23.01 6.40
C SER A 112 0.57 -23.11 6.76
N LEU A 113 0.23 -23.34 8.05
CA LEU A 113 -1.16 -23.44 8.49
C LEU A 113 -1.89 -22.08 8.42
N LEU A 114 -1.21 -20.99 8.78
CA LEU A 114 -1.80 -19.65 8.70
C LEU A 114 -1.85 -19.17 7.25
N MET A 115 -0.83 -19.47 6.46
CA MET A 115 -0.86 -19.28 5.01
C MET A 115 -2.11 -19.92 4.39
N HIS A 116 -2.33 -21.20 4.64
CA HIS A 116 -3.52 -21.91 4.14
C HIS A 116 -4.83 -21.23 4.58
N ARG A 117 -4.91 -20.78 5.84
CA ARG A 117 -6.08 -20.05 6.36
C ARG A 117 -6.25 -18.69 5.69
N ALA A 118 -5.17 -17.97 5.40
CA ALA A 118 -5.19 -16.69 4.72
C ALA A 118 -5.68 -16.87 3.27
N LYS A 119 -5.09 -17.78 2.50
CA LYS A 119 -5.56 -18.14 1.14
C LYS A 119 -7.00 -18.66 1.11
N LYS A 120 -7.46 -19.34 2.16
CA LYS A 120 -8.88 -19.72 2.27
C LYS A 120 -9.78 -18.50 2.48
N LYS A 121 -9.34 -17.53 3.30
CA LYS A 121 -10.10 -16.31 3.59
C LYS A 121 -10.13 -15.33 2.43
N SER A 122 -9.06 -15.21 1.64
CA SER A 122 -9.05 -14.30 0.46
C SER A 122 -10.19 -14.60 -0.50
N ARG A 123 -10.56 -15.86 -0.64
CA ARG A 123 -11.68 -16.31 -1.49
C ARG A 123 -13.04 -15.75 -1.08
N TYR A 124 -13.22 -15.36 0.19
CA TYR A 124 -14.45 -14.66 0.59
C TYR A 124 -14.55 -13.29 -0.07
N TYR A 125 -13.42 -12.65 -0.36
CA TYR A 125 -13.41 -11.36 -1.04
C TYR A 125 -13.84 -11.45 -2.50
N TRP A 126 -13.68 -12.60 -3.16
CA TRP A 126 -14.10 -12.76 -4.56
C TRP A 126 -15.55 -12.34 -4.80
N LYS A 127 -16.45 -12.63 -3.85
CA LYS A 127 -17.87 -12.24 -3.93
C LYS A 127 -18.16 -10.84 -3.39
N ALA A 128 -17.23 -10.26 -2.64
CA ALA A 128 -17.42 -8.98 -1.96
C ALA A 128 -16.80 -7.79 -2.73
N ILE A 129 -15.79 -8.04 -3.58
CA ILE A 129 -15.22 -7.02 -4.46
C ILE A 129 -16.19 -6.71 -5.61
N ASP A 130 -16.09 -5.50 -6.16
CA ASP A 130 -16.84 -5.08 -7.34
C ASP A 130 -16.49 -5.93 -8.57
N ASP A 131 -17.42 -6.06 -9.53
CA ASP A 131 -17.19 -6.79 -10.77
C ASP A 131 -15.98 -6.26 -11.55
N ARG A 132 -15.74 -4.95 -11.56
CA ARG A 132 -14.57 -4.37 -12.22
C ARG A 132 -13.27 -4.98 -11.70
N TYR A 133 -13.13 -5.08 -10.37
CA TYR A 133 -11.92 -5.64 -9.79
C TYR A 133 -11.82 -7.16 -9.99
N ARG A 134 -12.95 -7.86 -10.11
CA ARG A 134 -12.95 -9.27 -10.57
C ARG A 134 -12.44 -9.37 -12.00
N ASP A 135 -12.87 -8.47 -12.87
CA ASP A 135 -12.44 -8.42 -14.27
C ASP A 135 -10.95 -8.12 -14.37
N GLU A 136 -10.41 -7.17 -13.60
CA GLU A 136 -8.95 -6.92 -13.57
C GLU A 136 -8.18 -8.17 -13.16
N ILE A 137 -8.59 -8.81 -12.07
CA ILE A 137 -7.93 -10.02 -11.56
C ILE A 137 -8.00 -11.15 -12.58
N THR A 138 -9.13 -11.28 -13.28
CA THR A 138 -9.32 -12.28 -14.34
C THR A 138 -8.44 -11.97 -15.55
N GLY A 139 -8.32 -10.70 -15.92
CA GLY A 139 -7.41 -10.23 -16.97
C GLY A 139 -5.96 -10.54 -16.63
N VAL A 140 -5.51 -10.22 -15.40
CA VAL A 140 -4.16 -10.56 -14.92
C VAL A 140 -3.93 -12.06 -14.99
N TYR A 141 -4.86 -12.86 -14.46
CA TYR A 141 -4.80 -14.32 -14.54
C TYR A 141 -4.64 -14.81 -15.98
N HIS A 142 -5.46 -14.31 -16.91
CA HIS A 142 -5.39 -14.68 -18.32
C HIS A 142 -4.05 -14.29 -18.95
N GLY A 143 -3.57 -13.06 -18.71
CA GLY A 143 -2.30 -12.59 -19.28
C GLY A 143 -1.10 -13.41 -18.78
N LEU A 144 -1.12 -13.85 -17.52
CA LEU A 144 -0.07 -14.73 -16.99
C LEU A 144 -0.09 -16.12 -17.63
N LEU A 145 -1.27 -16.70 -17.89
CA LEU A 145 -1.40 -17.97 -18.61
C LEU A 145 -0.83 -17.87 -20.03
N ASP A 146 -1.11 -16.78 -20.73
CA ASP A 146 -0.64 -16.55 -22.10
C ASP A 146 0.88 -16.35 -22.19
N GLU A 147 1.50 -15.82 -21.13
CA GLU A 147 2.97 -15.78 -21.00
C GLU A 147 3.57 -17.12 -20.51
N GLY A 148 2.74 -18.15 -20.32
CA GLY A 148 3.18 -19.52 -20.02
C GLY A 148 3.32 -19.88 -18.55
N HIS A 149 2.80 -19.05 -17.64
CA HIS A 149 2.87 -19.31 -16.19
C HIS A 149 1.70 -20.18 -15.72
N ASP A 150 1.97 -21.21 -14.90
CA ASP A 150 0.94 -22.03 -14.26
C ASP A 150 0.48 -21.38 -12.95
N VAL A 151 -0.57 -20.55 -13.04
CA VAL A 151 -1.10 -19.75 -11.93
C VAL A 151 -2.60 -19.99 -11.81
N LYS A 152 -3.14 -19.81 -10.60
CA LYS A 152 -4.58 -19.83 -10.32
C LYS A 152 -5.10 -18.43 -10.09
N ALA A 153 -6.32 -18.13 -10.52
CA ALA A 153 -6.96 -16.85 -10.23
C ALA A 153 -7.07 -16.59 -8.72
N ALA A 154 -7.22 -17.65 -7.92
CA ALA A 154 -7.19 -17.56 -6.46
C ALA A 154 -5.86 -17.03 -5.89
N ASP A 155 -4.73 -17.34 -6.52
CA ASP A 155 -3.42 -16.88 -6.09
C ASP A 155 -3.22 -15.40 -6.46
N VAL A 156 -3.70 -14.98 -7.64
CA VAL A 156 -3.76 -13.55 -8.02
C VAL A 156 -4.59 -12.76 -7.01
N LEU A 157 -5.81 -13.22 -6.69
CA LEU A 157 -6.66 -12.60 -5.65
C LEU A 157 -5.95 -12.54 -4.29
N PHE A 158 -5.19 -13.59 -3.93
CA PHE A 158 -4.44 -13.59 -2.69
C PHE A 158 -3.34 -12.51 -2.70
N ALA A 159 -2.65 -12.30 -3.81
CA ALA A 159 -1.65 -11.25 -3.96
C ALA A 159 -2.22 -9.83 -3.77
N TYR A 160 -3.50 -9.59 -4.10
CA TYR A 160 -4.18 -8.31 -3.79
C TYR A 160 -4.62 -8.17 -2.33
N THR A 161 -4.78 -9.29 -1.61
CA THR A 161 -5.49 -9.31 -0.32
C THR A 161 -4.66 -9.80 0.86
N TRP A 162 -3.44 -10.30 0.61
CA TRP A 162 -2.61 -10.91 1.64
C TRP A 162 -2.30 -9.91 2.75
N ARG A 163 -2.01 -8.65 2.45
CA ARG A 163 -1.68 -7.63 3.47
C ARG A 163 -2.82 -7.51 4.47
N GLU A 164 -4.03 -7.27 3.99
CA GLU A 164 -5.23 -7.22 4.82
C GLU A 164 -5.36 -8.47 5.70
N LEU A 165 -5.26 -9.64 5.07
CA LEU A 165 -5.48 -10.91 5.77
C LEU A 165 -4.39 -11.23 6.78
N VAL A 166 -3.15 -10.83 6.49
CA VAL A 166 -1.99 -11.07 7.32
C VAL A 166 -1.97 -10.07 8.47
N TYR A 167 -2.29 -8.80 8.25
CA TYR A 167 -2.53 -7.84 9.34
C TYR A 167 -3.66 -8.33 10.26
N VAL A 168 -4.84 -8.66 9.70
CA VAL A 168 -5.99 -9.15 10.48
C VAL A 168 -5.72 -10.49 11.18
N THR A 169 -4.96 -11.39 10.56
CA THR A 169 -4.74 -12.74 11.11
C THR A 169 -3.56 -12.78 12.10
N LEU A 170 -2.46 -12.05 11.83
CA LEU A 170 -1.26 -12.04 12.68
C LEU A 170 -1.39 -11.08 13.86
N ALA A 171 -1.79 -9.83 13.65
CA ALA A 171 -1.83 -8.82 14.73
C ALA A 171 -2.84 -9.18 15.84
N VAL A 172 -3.87 -9.96 15.52
CA VAL A 172 -5.02 -10.19 16.40
C VAL A 172 -4.92 -11.50 17.17
N ARG A 173 -4.60 -12.62 16.49
CA ARG A 173 -4.65 -13.95 17.14
C ARG A 173 -3.35 -14.33 17.81
N ILE A 174 -2.23 -13.83 17.28
CA ILE A 174 -0.90 -14.18 17.77
C ILE A 174 -0.16 -12.91 18.18
N GLY A 175 -0.62 -11.72 17.75
CA GLY A 175 -0.02 -10.39 17.95
C GLY A 175 0.79 -10.19 19.22
N PRO A 176 0.26 -10.39 20.43
CA PRO A 176 1.05 -10.21 21.65
C PRO A 176 2.21 -11.21 21.81
N ILE A 177 2.00 -12.47 21.42
CA ILE A 177 3.02 -13.55 21.45
C ILE A 177 3.99 -13.38 20.27
N TYR A 178 3.49 -12.99 19.11
CA TYR A 178 4.22 -12.76 17.87
C TYR A 178 5.11 -11.52 17.95
N TYR A 179 4.56 -10.40 18.44
CA TYR A 179 5.29 -9.17 18.76
C TYR A 179 6.46 -9.49 19.72
N LYS A 180 6.19 -10.24 20.78
CA LYS A 180 7.23 -10.64 21.73
C LYS A 180 8.30 -11.56 21.10
N LEU A 181 7.90 -12.62 20.39
CA LEU A 181 8.81 -13.64 19.86
C LEU A 181 9.59 -13.22 18.60
N PHE A 182 9.07 -12.27 17.81
CA PHE A 182 9.68 -11.87 16.54
C PHE A 182 10.15 -10.42 16.50
N TYR A 183 9.50 -9.51 17.24
CA TYR A 183 9.86 -8.08 17.20
C TYR A 183 10.81 -7.75 18.35
N LYS A 184 10.42 -8.08 19.59
CA LYS A 184 11.25 -7.79 20.77
C LYS A 184 12.50 -8.66 20.87
N ASP A 185 12.35 -9.97 20.64
CA ASP A 185 13.45 -10.93 20.88
C ASP A 185 14.35 -11.18 19.65
N LYS A 186 13.92 -10.81 18.44
CA LYS A 186 14.72 -10.99 17.20
C LYS A 186 15.12 -9.69 16.50
N GLY A 187 14.77 -8.53 17.05
CA GLY A 187 15.13 -7.21 16.50
C GLY A 187 14.60 -6.97 15.08
N LYS A 188 13.46 -7.57 14.72
CA LYS A 188 12.78 -7.28 13.45
C LYS A 188 11.77 -6.17 13.72
N GLU A 189 11.99 -4.98 13.19
CA GLU A 189 11.02 -3.89 13.28
C GLU A 189 9.97 -3.96 12.17
N THR A 190 8.73 -3.59 12.49
CA THR A 190 7.66 -3.43 11.49
C THR A 190 8.02 -2.30 10.55
N GLY A 191 7.78 -2.48 9.25
CA GLY A 191 7.73 -1.34 8.34
C GLY A 191 6.77 -0.29 8.88
N GLY A 192 7.18 0.97 8.83
CA GLY A 192 6.46 2.14 9.31
C GLY A 192 6.34 3.18 8.21
N CYS A 193 5.58 4.24 8.47
CA CYS A 193 5.48 5.37 7.57
C CYS A 193 5.41 6.66 8.39
N SER A 194 5.93 7.75 7.83
CA SER A 194 5.80 9.09 8.42
C SER A 194 5.29 10.03 7.35
N SER A 195 4.14 10.66 7.61
CA SER A 195 3.44 11.53 6.67
C SER A 195 3.35 12.94 7.22
N PHE A 196 3.48 13.90 6.31
CA PHE A 196 3.47 15.33 6.58
C PHE A 196 2.58 16.02 5.57
N GLY A 197 1.80 16.99 6.01
CA GLY A 197 0.91 17.79 5.17
C GLY A 197 0.97 19.24 5.59
N ILE A 198 1.00 20.16 4.65
CA ILE A 198 1.02 21.62 4.93
C ILE A 198 0.12 22.34 3.93
N LEU A 199 -0.78 23.17 4.44
CA LEU A 199 -1.51 24.18 3.67
C LEU A 199 -0.83 25.53 3.88
N ASN A 200 -0.12 26.00 2.86
CA ASN A 200 0.58 27.27 2.91
C ASN A 200 -0.42 28.46 2.81
N PRO A 201 -0.03 29.66 3.28
CA PRO A 201 -0.87 30.85 3.23
C PRO A 201 -1.26 31.31 1.82
N ASP A 202 -0.47 30.93 0.81
CA ASP A 202 -0.76 31.18 -0.60
C ASP A 202 -1.77 30.18 -1.21
N GLY A 203 -2.26 29.23 -0.40
CA GLY A 203 -3.21 28.19 -0.80
C GLY A 203 -2.54 26.95 -1.42
N SER A 204 -1.22 26.96 -1.61
CA SER A 204 -0.50 25.75 -2.04
C SER A 204 -0.56 24.67 -0.94
N VAL A 205 -0.66 23.41 -1.35
CA VAL A 205 -0.67 22.27 -0.42
C VAL A 205 0.42 21.29 -0.79
N ILE A 206 1.14 20.79 0.20
CA ILE A 206 2.10 19.71 0.03
C ILE A 206 1.72 18.60 1.00
N ILE A 207 1.59 17.37 0.50
CA ILE A 207 1.60 16.16 1.34
C ILE A 207 2.78 15.29 0.95
N ALA A 208 3.38 14.64 1.94
CA ALA A 208 4.61 13.88 1.76
C ALA A 208 4.65 12.69 2.69
N GLN A 209 5.38 11.64 2.31
CA GLN A 209 5.52 10.44 3.13
C GLN A 209 6.88 9.76 2.98
N THR A 210 7.43 9.27 4.09
CA THR A 210 8.45 8.22 4.12
C THR A 210 7.81 6.84 4.26
N ILE A 211 8.30 5.87 3.50
CA ILE A 211 7.84 4.48 3.55
C ILE A 211 9.00 3.61 4.01
N ASP A 212 8.81 2.91 5.13
CA ASP A 212 9.79 1.96 5.65
C ASP A 212 9.34 0.53 5.41
N SER A 213 10.28 -0.32 4.99
CA SER A 213 10.01 -1.71 4.69
C SER A 213 11.20 -2.59 5.09
N PRO A 214 10.99 -3.84 5.54
CA PRO A 214 12.07 -4.78 5.85
C PRO A 214 13.02 -4.98 4.66
N PRO A 215 14.32 -5.27 4.85
CA PRO A 215 15.24 -5.50 3.74
C PRO A 215 14.90 -6.78 2.97
N GLN A 216 14.16 -7.71 3.59
CA GLN A 216 13.66 -8.94 2.94
C GLN A 216 12.58 -8.61 1.89
N SER A 217 11.90 -7.47 2.06
CA SER A 217 11.02 -6.88 1.05
C SER A 217 11.76 -6.46 -0.24
N LYS A 218 13.11 -6.50 -0.26
CA LYS A 218 13.91 -6.48 -1.51
C LYS A 218 13.52 -7.61 -2.46
N GLY A 219 12.89 -8.68 -1.97
CA GLY A 219 12.31 -9.75 -2.79
C GLY A 219 11.05 -9.34 -3.56
N PHE A 220 10.36 -8.25 -3.18
CA PHE A 220 9.17 -7.80 -3.90
C PHE A 220 9.45 -7.14 -5.26
N GLY A 221 10.72 -7.08 -5.68
CA GLY A 221 11.12 -6.53 -6.97
C GLY A 221 11.05 -5.01 -7.04
N ASP A 222 10.90 -4.51 -8.27
CA ASP A 222 10.76 -3.08 -8.56
C ASP A 222 9.42 -2.54 -8.04
N TYR A 223 9.42 -1.28 -7.65
CA TYR A 223 8.22 -0.59 -7.20
C TYR A 223 7.55 0.12 -8.37
N TYR A 224 6.23 0.03 -8.46
CA TYR A 224 5.49 0.54 -9.60
C TYR A 224 4.51 1.63 -9.17
N PHE A 225 4.50 2.74 -9.90
CA PHE A 225 3.35 3.64 -9.94
C PHE A 225 2.51 3.29 -11.17
N GLU A 226 1.29 2.84 -10.94
CA GLU A 226 0.40 2.36 -11.98
C GLU A 226 -0.64 3.42 -12.32
N GLU A 227 -0.53 4.02 -13.51
CA GLU A 227 -1.52 4.90 -14.10
C GLU A 227 -2.48 4.08 -14.98
N GLN A 228 -3.75 4.05 -14.61
CA GLN A 228 -4.81 3.44 -15.42
C GLN A 228 -5.68 4.51 -16.06
N ARG A 229 -5.89 4.36 -17.36
CA ARG A 229 -6.89 5.07 -18.16
C ARG A 229 -7.83 4.06 -18.82
N ILE A 230 -9.11 4.11 -18.47
CA ILE A 230 -10.14 3.31 -19.13
C ILE A 230 -10.83 4.20 -20.17
N ASN A 231 -10.89 3.76 -21.41
CA ASN A 231 -11.50 4.54 -22.49
C ASN A 231 -12.99 4.75 -22.17
N GLY A 232 -13.42 6.01 -22.16
CA GLY A 232 -14.77 6.39 -21.77
C GLY A 232 -14.95 6.72 -20.28
N GLU A 233 -13.94 6.53 -19.43
CA GLU A 233 -13.92 7.11 -18.08
C GLU A 233 -13.17 8.46 -18.08
N ASP A 234 -13.73 9.45 -17.38
CA ASP A 234 -13.15 10.80 -17.25
C ASP A 234 -11.97 10.85 -16.25
N VAL A 235 -11.82 9.80 -15.42
CA VAL A 235 -10.84 9.76 -14.34
C VAL A 235 -9.68 8.85 -14.70
N VAL A 236 -8.47 9.41 -14.69
CA VAL A 236 -7.22 8.66 -14.68
C VAL A 236 -6.79 8.51 -13.23
N THR A 237 -6.42 7.30 -12.81
CA THR A 237 -5.92 7.06 -11.44
C THR A 237 -4.51 6.54 -11.51
N THR A 238 -3.63 7.07 -10.67
CA THR A 238 -2.29 6.53 -10.47
C THR A 238 -2.12 6.09 -9.04
N MET A 239 -1.69 4.86 -8.81
CA MET A 239 -1.46 4.35 -7.46
C MET A 239 -0.18 3.56 -7.37
N SER A 240 0.39 3.56 -6.17
CA SER A 240 1.45 2.63 -5.81
C SER A 240 0.99 1.16 -5.91
N SER A 241 1.84 0.35 -6.52
CA SER A 241 1.63 -1.08 -6.72
C SER A 241 2.93 -1.85 -6.53
N TYR A 242 2.81 -3.13 -6.19
CA TYR A 242 3.92 -4.06 -6.23
C TYR A 242 3.75 -4.92 -7.47
N ALA A 243 4.70 -4.85 -8.40
CA ALA A 243 4.62 -5.54 -9.69
C ALA A 243 3.27 -5.31 -10.41
N GLY A 244 2.73 -4.08 -10.40
CA GLY A 244 1.44 -3.78 -11.04
C GLY A 244 0.22 -4.40 -10.33
N LEU A 245 0.36 -5.04 -9.17
CA LEU A 245 -0.77 -5.39 -8.33
C LEU A 245 -0.92 -4.28 -7.28
N PHE A 246 -1.98 -3.46 -7.39
CA PHE A 246 -2.15 -2.31 -6.50
C PHE A 246 -2.15 -2.77 -5.04
N GLY A 247 -1.17 -2.24 -4.29
CA GLY A 247 -0.77 -2.81 -3.00
C GLY A 247 -0.93 -1.84 -1.83
N TRP A 248 -0.94 -0.54 -2.09
CA TRP A 248 -1.03 0.53 -1.10
C TRP A 248 -1.96 1.64 -1.60
N ASP A 249 -2.74 2.25 -0.69
CA ASP A 249 -3.65 3.36 -1.01
C ASP A 249 -2.90 4.71 -1.05
N MET A 250 -1.79 4.75 -1.78
CA MET A 250 -1.10 5.99 -2.08
C MET A 250 -1.21 6.24 -3.56
N GLY A 251 -1.60 7.45 -3.91
CA GLY A 251 -1.90 7.74 -5.29
C GLY A 251 -2.59 9.07 -5.48
N TRP A 252 -2.97 9.29 -6.72
CA TRP A 252 -3.67 10.48 -7.15
C TRP A 252 -4.62 10.18 -8.30
N ASN A 253 -5.56 11.10 -8.58
CA ASN A 253 -6.44 11.01 -9.74
C ASN A 253 -6.35 12.24 -10.66
N SER A 254 -6.88 12.19 -11.88
CA SER A 254 -6.85 13.34 -12.81
C SER A 254 -7.63 14.57 -12.32
N LYS A 255 -8.54 14.40 -11.36
CA LYS A 255 -9.27 15.48 -10.69
C LYS A 255 -8.43 16.18 -9.61
N GLY A 256 -7.26 15.62 -9.32
CA GLY A 256 -6.23 16.22 -8.49
C GLY A 256 -6.28 15.85 -7.02
N VAL A 257 -7.15 14.91 -6.63
CA VAL A 257 -7.07 14.27 -5.30
C VAL A 257 -5.75 13.52 -5.20
N SER A 258 -5.06 13.68 -4.07
CA SER A 258 -3.83 12.95 -3.73
C SER A 258 -3.92 12.43 -2.31
N VAL A 259 -3.43 11.20 -2.08
CA VAL A 259 -3.52 10.53 -0.78
C VAL A 259 -2.22 9.82 -0.42
N VAL A 260 -1.85 9.88 0.86
CA VAL A 260 -0.87 9.01 1.50
C VAL A 260 -1.50 8.29 2.69
N ILE A 261 -0.98 7.12 3.05
CA ILE A 261 -1.57 6.23 4.05
C ILE A 261 -0.53 5.71 5.05
N ASN A 262 -0.85 5.73 6.33
CA ASN A 262 -0.07 5.06 7.37
C ASN A 262 -0.89 3.91 7.96
N ASN A 263 -0.31 2.72 7.97
CA ASN A 263 -0.94 1.55 8.59
C ASN A 263 -0.92 1.67 10.12
N MET A 264 -1.99 1.25 10.78
CA MET A 264 -2.13 1.34 12.23
C MET A 264 -2.25 -0.03 12.88
N PHE A 265 -1.75 -0.14 14.11
CA PHE A 265 -1.89 -1.34 14.94
C PHE A 265 -2.89 -1.10 16.06
N THR A 266 -4.13 -1.58 15.87
CA THR A 266 -5.23 -1.39 16.82
C THR A 266 -5.68 -2.67 17.51
N LYS A 267 -6.32 -2.52 18.66
CA LYS A 267 -6.97 -3.59 19.42
C LYS A 267 -8.22 -4.13 18.72
N GLU A 268 -8.85 -3.30 17.89
CA GLU A 268 -10.06 -3.67 17.15
C GLU A 268 -9.72 -4.57 15.97
N TYR A 269 -10.58 -5.56 15.73
CA TYR A 269 -10.42 -6.48 14.61
C TYR A 269 -11.73 -6.87 13.97
N ALA A 270 -11.67 -7.07 12.65
CA ALA A 270 -12.75 -7.63 11.85
C ALA A 270 -12.92 -9.14 12.12
N LYS A 271 -14.04 -9.55 12.75
CA LYS A 271 -14.41 -10.98 12.84
C LYS A 271 -14.85 -11.53 11.48
N GLU A 272 -15.41 -10.68 10.64
CA GLU A 272 -15.90 -10.97 9.30
C GLU A 272 -15.06 -10.23 8.26
N PRO A 273 -14.83 -10.81 7.06
CA PRO A 273 -14.09 -10.13 6.01
C PRO A 273 -14.86 -8.89 5.54
N ARG A 274 -14.30 -7.69 5.73
CA ARG A 274 -14.74 -6.46 5.06
C ARG A 274 -13.87 -6.21 3.84
N LEU A 275 -14.38 -5.47 2.86
CA LEU A 275 -13.64 -5.16 1.64
C LEU A 275 -12.23 -4.62 1.99
N PRO A 276 -11.15 -5.23 1.48
CA PRO A 276 -9.78 -4.82 1.78
C PRO A 276 -9.53 -3.36 1.46
N TYR A 277 -8.63 -2.73 2.20
CA TYR A 277 -8.31 -1.32 2.00
C TYR A 277 -7.86 -1.00 0.57
N THR A 278 -7.06 -1.88 -0.05
CA THR A 278 -6.53 -1.71 -1.40
C THR A 278 -7.61 -1.46 -2.45
N PHE A 279 -8.71 -2.23 -2.40
CA PHE A 279 -9.85 -2.04 -3.30
C PHE A 279 -10.66 -0.79 -2.95
N ARG A 280 -10.78 -0.46 -1.65
CA ARG A 280 -11.53 0.72 -1.19
C ARG A 280 -10.82 2.01 -1.51
N GLY A 281 -9.50 2.08 -1.30
CA GLY A 281 -8.67 3.22 -1.64
C GLY A 281 -8.66 3.44 -3.15
N ARG A 282 -8.54 2.36 -3.94
CA ARG A 282 -8.66 2.42 -5.39
C ARG A 282 -10.00 3.01 -5.83
N GLU A 283 -11.10 2.51 -5.28
CA GLU A 283 -12.44 2.98 -5.63
C GLU A 283 -12.67 4.43 -5.19
N ALA A 284 -12.29 4.77 -3.96
CA ALA A 284 -12.38 6.13 -3.43
C ALA A 284 -11.63 7.12 -4.32
N LEU A 285 -10.41 6.76 -4.74
CA LEU A 285 -9.59 7.61 -5.60
C LEU A 285 -10.17 7.73 -7.01
N ARG A 286 -10.80 6.66 -7.53
CA ARG A 286 -11.44 6.67 -8.85
C ARG A 286 -12.67 7.59 -8.90
N ILE A 287 -13.48 7.61 -7.84
CA ILE A 287 -14.75 8.34 -7.85
C ILE A 287 -14.66 9.77 -7.32
N ALA A 288 -13.72 10.05 -6.42
CA ALA A 288 -13.68 11.32 -5.70
C ALA A 288 -13.33 12.52 -6.60
N ASP A 289 -14.15 13.56 -6.53
CA ASP A 289 -13.88 14.86 -7.17
C ASP A 289 -12.95 15.75 -6.34
N ASP A 290 -12.92 15.54 -5.03
CA ASP A 290 -12.10 16.29 -4.10
C ASP A 290 -11.75 15.50 -2.83
N ALA A 291 -10.94 16.08 -1.94
CA ALA A 291 -10.47 15.43 -0.73
C ALA A 291 -11.61 15.05 0.22
N TYR A 292 -12.71 15.82 0.25
CA TYR A 292 -13.86 15.54 1.11
C TYR A 292 -14.62 14.31 0.63
N GLU A 293 -14.86 14.18 -0.67
CA GLU A 293 -15.53 13.00 -1.23
C GLU A 293 -14.71 11.72 -1.01
N TYR A 294 -13.39 11.80 -1.11
CA TYR A 294 -12.50 10.69 -0.78
C TYR A 294 -12.70 10.25 0.69
N VAL A 295 -12.61 11.19 1.64
CA VAL A 295 -12.81 10.91 3.07
C VAL A 295 -14.24 10.42 3.34
N GLU A 296 -15.24 10.99 2.67
CA GLU A 296 -16.64 10.58 2.81
C GLU A 296 -16.84 9.11 2.41
N HIS A 297 -16.28 8.69 1.26
CA HIS A 297 -16.31 7.29 0.84
C HIS A 297 -15.73 6.36 1.92
N TRP A 298 -14.59 6.76 2.50
CA TRP A 298 -13.95 6.01 3.57
C TRP A 298 -14.80 5.94 4.84
N THR A 299 -15.48 7.01 5.21
CA THR A 299 -16.33 7.02 6.41
C THR A 299 -17.59 6.16 6.26
N LYS A 300 -18.20 6.15 5.07
CA LYS A 300 -19.40 5.36 4.76
C LYS A 300 -19.14 3.87 4.58
N THR A 301 -17.92 3.49 4.20
CA THR A 301 -17.54 2.08 4.01
C THR A 301 -16.84 1.56 5.26
N GLY A 302 -17.28 0.46 5.88
CA GLY A 302 -16.61 -0.07 7.07
C GLY A 302 -15.17 -0.51 6.77
N SER A 303 -14.22 -0.32 7.71
CA SER A 303 -12.83 -0.74 7.53
C SER A 303 -12.52 -2.09 8.19
N PRO A 304 -11.74 -2.98 7.56
CA PRO A 304 -11.26 -4.20 8.21
C PRO A 304 -10.09 -3.94 9.18
N ASN A 305 -9.31 -2.90 8.92
CA ASN A 305 -8.15 -2.48 9.69
C ASN A 305 -8.18 -0.97 9.95
N ALA A 306 -7.30 -0.53 10.85
CA ALA A 306 -7.12 0.87 11.18
C ALA A 306 -6.02 1.50 10.34
N GLN A 307 -6.22 2.76 9.95
CA GLN A 307 -5.36 3.54 9.09
C GLN A 307 -5.45 5.02 9.43
N ASN A 308 -4.35 5.73 9.19
CA ASN A 308 -4.38 7.18 9.05
C ASN A 308 -4.19 7.52 7.58
N PHE A 309 -5.10 8.33 7.04
CA PHE A 309 -4.98 8.89 5.71
C PHE A 309 -4.66 10.37 5.83
N MET A 310 -3.85 10.85 4.90
CA MET A 310 -3.68 12.27 4.66
C MET A 310 -4.01 12.55 3.21
N VAL A 311 -4.95 13.46 2.99
CA VAL A 311 -5.61 13.67 1.70
C VAL A 311 -5.60 15.14 1.35
N THR A 312 -5.27 15.46 0.10
CA THR A 312 -5.33 16.81 -0.45
C THR A 312 -5.92 16.83 -1.86
N ASP A 313 -6.24 18.02 -2.37
CA ASP A 313 -6.78 18.26 -3.70
C ASP A 313 -6.34 19.62 -4.29
N LEU A 314 -6.74 19.90 -5.54
CA LEU A 314 -6.45 21.16 -6.24
C LEU A 314 -7.19 22.37 -5.66
N LYS A 315 -8.20 22.17 -4.80
CA LYS A 315 -8.92 23.25 -4.10
C LYS A 315 -8.16 23.66 -2.83
N GLY A 316 -6.98 23.10 -2.59
CA GLY A 316 -6.14 23.37 -1.43
C GLY A 316 -6.75 22.83 -0.14
N ASN A 317 -7.55 21.77 -0.18
CA ASN A 317 -8.01 21.12 1.03
C ASN A 317 -6.89 20.21 1.57
N LEU A 318 -6.75 20.13 2.89
CA LEU A 318 -5.82 19.23 3.57
C LEU A 318 -6.52 18.59 4.75
N LEU A 319 -6.73 17.27 4.65
CA LEU A 319 -7.49 16.48 5.62
C LEU A 319 -6.62 15.36 6.16
N ARG A 320 -6.74 15.07 7.47
CA ARG A 320 -6.32 13.79 8.07
C ARG A 320 -7.55 13.02 8.48
N LEU A 321 -7.64 11.76 8.05
CA LEU A 321 -8.63 10.81 8.54
C LEU A 321 -7.92 9.77 9.39
N GLU A 322 -8.14 9.81 10.70
CA GLU A 322 -7.77 8.74 11.62
C GLU A 322 -8.93 7.77 11.72
N ARG A 323 -8.73 6.53 11.30
CA ARG A 323 -9.82 5.56 11.20
C ARG A 323 -9.44 4.25 11.85
N SER A 324 -10.33 3.73 12.68
CA SER A 324 -10.33 2.35 13.12
C SER A 324 -11.43 1.56 12.40
N ARG A 325 -11.78 0.40 12.94
CA ARG A 325 -12.83 -0.43 12.36
C ARG A 325 -14.20 0.25 12.47
N GLU A 326 -14.50 0.83 13.63
CA GLU A 326 -15.82 1.37 13.98
C GLU A 326 -15.77 2.87 14.32
N GLU A 327 -14.61 3.40 14.69
CA GLU A 327 -14.41 4.78 15.08
C GLU A 327 -13.60 5.53 14.01
N PHE A 328 -13.84 6.83 13.88
CA PHE A 328 -13.01 7.69 13.05
C PHE A 328 -13.04 9.13 13.54
N VAL A 329 -11.96 9.84 13.28
CA VAL A 329 -11.82 11.28 13.48
C VAL A 329 -11.29 11.90 12.19
N ILE A 330 -11.90 13.01 11.78
CA ILE A 330 -11.44 13.83 10.67
C ILE A 330 -10.88 15.11 11.26
N THR A 331 -9.66 15.46 10.86
CA THR A 331 -9.06 16.76 11.11
C THR A 331 -8.99 17.51 9.79
N ASP A 332 -9.62 18.69 9.73
CA ASP A 332 -9.67 19.56 8.57
C ASP A 332 -9.01 20.90 8.89
N VAL A 333 -7.85 21.14 8.27
CA VAL A 333 -7.04 22.36 8.50
C VAL A 333 -7.83 23.65 8.24
N LYS A 334 -8.80 23.64 7.31
CA LYS A 334 -9.61 24.84 7.00
C LYS A 334 -10.77 25.04 7.97
N LYS A 335 -11.47 23.97 8.35
CA LYS A 335 -12.75 24.06 9.11
C LYS A 335 -12.56 24.09 10.61
N ASP A 336 -11.69 23.24 11.13
CA ASP A 336 -11.44 23.18 12.57
C ASP A 336 -10.70 24.44 13.04
N GLY A 337 -10.22 25.21 12.05
CA GLY A 337 -9.27 26.26 12.27
C GLY A 337 -8.06 25.67 12.98
N LEU A 338 -7.33 26.59 13.53
CA LEU A 338 -6.10 26.37 14.25
C LEU A 338 -6.37 25.87 15.69
N LYS A 339 -7.28 24.92 15.90
CA LYS A 339 -7.78 24.61 17.26
C LYS A 339 -7.79 23.11 17.55
N GLY A 340 -6.76 22.65 18.24
CA GLY A 340 -6.82 21.35 18.93
C GLY A 340 -5.47 20.82 19.35
N THR A 341 -4.44 21.07 18.56
CA THR A 341 -3.04 20.89 18.93
C THR A 341 -2.23 22.02 18.30
N TYR A 342 -1.20 22.53 18.96
CA TYR A 342 -0.39 23.72 18.64
C TYR A 342 0.12 23.87 17.18
N TRP A 343 -0.13 22.91 16.29
CA TRP A 343 0.41 22.76 14.93
C TRP A 343 -0.65 22.95 13.83
N GLU A 344 -1.92 22.74 14.16
CA GLU A 344 -3.02 23.11 13.27
C GLU A 344 -2.99 24.62 13.04
N ASP A 345 -2.47 25.39 14.02
CA ASP A 345 -2.22 26.84 13.95
C ASP A 345 -1.33 27.35 12.82
N ILE A 346 -0.54 26.48 12.21
CA ILE A 346 0.35 26.84 11.10
C ILE A 346 0.00 26.09 9.81
N GLY A 347 -1.20 25.49 9.76
CA GLY A 347 -1.69 24.77 8.59
C GLY A 347 -1.08 23.38 8.38
N MET A 348 -0.44 22.80 9.40
CA MET A 348 0.36 21.58 9.26
C MET A 348 -0.28 20.37 9.95
N LEU A 349 -0.23 19.22 9.27
CA LEU A 349 -0.62 17.91 9.79
C LEU A 349 0.56 16.95 9.73
N THR A 350 0.65 16.08 10.74
CA THR A 350 1.60 14.98 10.81
C THR A 350 0.86 13.68 11.12
N SER A 351 1.40 12.56 10.65
CA SER A 351 0.92 11.23 11.02
C SER A 351 2.03 10.20 10.88
N THR A 352 2.25 9.37 11.88
CA THR A 352 3.05 8.15 11.75
C THR A 352 2.15 6.93 11.82
N ASN A 353 2.57 5.83 12.46
CA ASN A 353 1.77 4.62 12.68
C ASN A 353 1.01 4.64 14.02
N THR A 354 0.78 5.82 14.59
CA THR A 354 -0.01 6.05 15.82
C THR A 354 -1.18 6.99 15.57
N PHE A 355 -2.20 6.90 16.42
CA PHE A 355 -3.26 7.90 16.45
C PHE A 355 -2.72 9.15 17.13
N VAL A 356 -3.03 10.30 16.55
CA VAL A 356 -2.62 11.63 16.99
C VAL A 356 -3.68 12.22 17.92
N THR A 357 -4.95 12.05 17.59
CA THR A 357 -6.09 12.51 18.39
C THR A 357 -6.26 11.69 19.67
N ASP A 358 -6.55 12.37 20.78
CA ASP A 358 -6.72 11.71 22.07
C ASP A 358 -7.92 10.76 22.07
N GLU A 359 -8.94 11.08 21.28
CA GLU A 359 -10.14 10.29 21.03
C GLU A 359 -9.84 8.90 20.47
N MET A 360 -8.76 8.72 19.72
CA MET A 360 -8.44 7.46 19.05
C MET A 360 -7.33 6.67 19.78
N LYS A 361 -6.56 7.31 20.67
CA LYS A 361 -5.39 6.70 21.33
C LYS A 361 -5.72 5.47 22.18
N HIS A 362 -6.95 5.32 22.70
CA HIS A 362 -7.35 4.13 23.47
C HIS A 362 -7.29 2.84 22.65
N LEU A 363 -7.39 2.95 21.33
CA LEU A 363 -7.43 1.83 20.38
C LEU A 363 -6.04 1.26 20.06
N ILE A 364 -4.95 1.98 20.36
CA ILE A 364 -3.58 1.57 20.01
C ILE A 364 -3.21 0.26 20.72
N LEU A 365 -2.71 -0.71 19.96
CA LEU A 365 -2.29 -2.02 20.47
C LEU A 365 -0.89 -1.99 21.08
N PHE A 366 0.03 -1.22 20.49
CA PHE A 366 1.44 -1.15 20.88
C PHE A 366 1.91 0.30 21.07
N PRO A 367 1.51 0.99 22.17
CA PRO A 367 1.80 2.40 22.38
C PRO A 367 3.29 2.70 22.38
N ASP A 368 4.12 1.88 23.02
CA ASP A 368 5.57 2.13 23.13
C ASP A 368 6.31 2.10 21.78
N VAL A 369 5.72 1.44 20.78
CA VAL A 369 6.33 1.19 19.46
C VAL A 369 5.83 2.20 18.44
N CYS A 370 4.52 2.46 18.47
CA CYS A 370 3.88 3.30 17.47
C CYS A 370 4.10 4.79 17.75
N THR A 371 4.35 5.16 19.00
CA THR A 371 4.38 6.57 19.41
C THR A 371 5.75 7.23 19.28
N GLY A 372 6.86 6.48 19.23
CA GLY A 372 8.22 7.05 19.31
C GLY A 372 8.53 8.10 18.24
N ARG A 373 8.11 7.86 16.99
CA ARG A 373 8.41 8.75 15.86
C ARG A 373 7.50 9.99 15.79
N GLN A 374 6.31 9.94 16.39
CA GLN A 374 5.34 11.03 16.26
C GLN A 374 5.85 12.35 16.90
N PRO A 375 6.41 12.37 18.12
CA PRO A 375 7.04 13.58 18.68
C PRO A 375 8.17 14.15 17.83
N THR A 376 8.98 13.28 17.20
CA THR A 376 10.05 13.71 16.29
C THR A 376 9.48 14.33 15.02
N ALA A 377 8.46 13.70 14.43
CA ALA A 377 7.73 14.24 13.29
C ALA A 377 7.17 15.63 13.61
N ASP A 378 6.48 15.77 14.75
CA ASP A 378 5.89 17.04 15.18
C ASP A 378 6.95 18.11 15.41
N THR A 379 8.05 17.77 16.10
CA THR A 379 9.14 18.72 16.42
C THR A 379 9.86 19.19 15.16
N THR A 380 10.12 18.25 14.22
CA THR A 380 10.75 18.57 12.93
C THR A 380 9.83 19.45 12.10
N ALA A 381 8.55 19.06 11.97
CA ALA A 381 7.51 19.83 11.32
C ALA A 381 7.47 21.30 11.81
N LYS A 382 7.44 21.50 13.14
CA LYS A 382 7.47 22.83 13.75
C LYS A 382 8.71 23.65 13.43
N LYS A 383 9.89 23.02 13.45
CA LYS A 383 11.15 23.70 13.14
C LYS A 383 11.10 24.32 11.75
N TYR A 384 10.53 23.60 10.78
CA TYR A 384 10.48 24.01 9.38
C TYR A 384 9.29 24.91 9.05
N ALA A 385 8.15 24.75 9.73
CA ALA A 385 6.95 25.54 9.50
C ALA A 385 6.86 26.79 10.40
N ALA A 386 7.94 27.19 11.08
CA ALA A 386 7.93 28.29 12.06
C ALA A 386 7.44 29.62 11.48
N ASP A 387 7.71 29.87 10.19
CA ASP A 387 7.28 31.08 9.48
C ASP A 387 5.88 30.93 8.83
N GLY A 388 5.17 29.83 9.14
CA GLY A 388 3.86 29.52 8.60
C GLY A 388 3.86 29.10 7.13
N ARG A 389 5.03 28.77 6.57
CA ARG A 389 5.20 28.28 5.19
C ARG A 389 6.21 27.14 5.18
N VAL A 390 5.99 26.15 4.33
CA VAL A 390 6.97 25.11 4.01
C VAL A 390 7.12 25.01 2.50
N THR A 391 8.34 25.18 2.03
CA THR A 391 8.75 24.99 0.63
C THR A 391 8.99 23.52 0.33
N LEU A 392 9.07 23.18 -0.95
CA LEU A 392 9.46 21.84 -1.37
C LEU A 392 10.85 21.44 -0.85
N ILE A 393 11.80 22.38 -0.76
CA ILE A 393 13.15 22.11 -0.24
C ILE A 393 13.07 21.71 1.23
N GLU A 394 12.35 22.49 2.04
CA GLU A 394 12.16 22.19 3.46
C GLU A 394 11.39 20.88 3.66
N MET A 395 10.40 20.56 2.83
CA MET A 395 9.73 19.27 2.87
C MET A 395 10.69 18.10 2.62
N LYS A 396 11.63 18.25 1.66
CA LYS A 396 12.66 17.23 1.42
C LYS A 396 13.58 17.07 2.62
N GLU A 397 13.92 18.16 3.30
CA GLU A 397 14.73 18.13 4.54
C GLU A 397 13.97 17.46 5.69
N ILE A 398 12.67 17.74 5.87
CA ILE A 398 11.81 17.04 6.85
C ILE A 398 11.86 15.53 6.61
N LEU A 399 11.67 15.08 5.36
CA LEU A 399 11.69 13.65 5.04
C LEU A 399 13.07 13.01 5.22
N ALA A 400 14.15 13.78 5.04
CA ALA A 400 15.53 13.33 5.21
C ALA A 400 16.02 13.39 6.67
N TYR A 401 15.23 13.96 7.57
CA TYR A 401 15.67 14.24 8.93
C TYR A 401 16.09 12.97 9.70
N GLN A 402 17.28 13.08 10.30
CA GLN A 402 17.84 12.13 11.26
C GLN A 402 18.33 12.93 12.48
N PRO A 403 17.97 12.53 13.72
CA PRO A 403 18.44 13.21 14.92
C PRO A 403 19.96 13.10 15.08
N GLU A 404 20.59 14.17 15.61
CA GLU A 404 22.02 14.18 15.90
C GLU A 404 22.34 13.36 17.16
N GLY A 405 23.14 12.29 17.03
CA GLY A 405 23.59 11.45 18.14
C GLY A 405 23.08 10.01 18.05
N GLU A 406 24.00 9.07 17.82
CA GLU A 406 23.84 7.62 17.63
C GLU A 406 22.79 7.16 16.58
N ILE A 407 23.28 6.42 15.57
CA ILE A 407 22.57 5.90 14.39
C ILE A 407 21.64 4.71 14.77
N THR A 408 21.04 4.79 15.95
CA THR A 408 20.22 3.76 16.60
C THR A 408 18.79 4.23 16.84
N ASP A 409 18.45 5.49 16.54
CA ASP A 409 17.20 6.08 16.99
C ASP A 409 16.00 5.57 16.18
N GLU A 410 15.20 4.72 16.81
CA GLU A 410 13.88 4.22 16.38
C GLU A 410 12.93 5.38 15.98
N ASN A 411 13.28 6.62 16.36
CA ASN A 411 12.50 7.83 16.15
C ASN A 411 12.89 8.65 14.90
N ALA A 412 13.87 8.21 14.09
CA ALA A 412 14.23 8.93 12.85
C ALA A 412 13.09 8.94 11.80
N ILE A 413 12.94 10.04 11.06
CA ILE A 413 11.96 10.15 9.96
C ILE A 413 12.46 9.40 8.73
N CYS A 414 13.73 9.62 8.36
CA CYS A 414 14.46 8.75 7.44
C CYS A 414 15.11 7.61 8.22
N TYR A 415 14.39 6.50 8.31
CA TYR A 415 14.74 5.37 9.16
C TYR A 415 15.86 4.52 8.54
N ARG A 416 17.03 4.52 9.18
CA ARG A 416 18.20 3.77 8.71
C ARG A 416 19.10 3.32 9.89
N PRO A 417 18.70 2.30 10.65
CA PRO A 417 19.50 1.79 11.77
C PRO A 417 20.73 1.03 11.27
N GLN A 418 21.88 1.70 11.18
CA GLN A 418 23.09 1.14 10.56
C GLN A 418 23.55 -0.18 11.20
N HIS A 419 23.43 -0.28 12.52
CA HIS A 419 23.75 -1.47 13.31
C HIS A 419 22.82 -2.68 13.08
N LEU A 420 21.62 -2.47 12.53
CA LEU A 420 20.66 -3.53 12.18
C LEU A 420 20.68 -3.89 10.69
N ILE A 421 21.12 -2.95 9.83
CA ILE A 421 21.36 -3.20 8.41
C ILE A 421 22.43 -4.29 8.23
N GLU A 422 23.50 -4.24 9.01
CA GLU A 422 24.57 -5.26 9.01
C GLU A 422 24.06 -6.67 9.37
N LYS A 423 22.95 -6.76 10.10
CA LYS A 423 22.30 -8.02 10.50
C LYS A 423 21.15 -8.42 9.57
N ASN A 424 20.86 -7.65 8.51
CA ASN A 424 19.79 -7.89 7.54
C ASN A 424 18.38 -8.01 8.15
N ASN A 425 18.16 -7.42 9.32
CA ASN A 425 16.97 -7.68 10.14
C ASN A 425 16.06 -6.47 10.39
N ALA A 426 16.47 -5.24 10.07
CA ALA A 426 15.64 -4.06 10.33
C ALA A 426 15.11 -3.39 9.08
N SER A 427 13.87 -2.91 9.18
CA SER A 427 13.25 -2.03 8.20
C SER A 427 14.14 -0.81 7.92
N ILE A 428 14.07 -0.32 6.69
CA ILE A 428 14.70 0.95 6.29
C ILE A 428 13.67 1.75 5.51
N THR A 429 13.79 3.08 5.52
CA THR A 429 13.08 3.90 4.54
C THR A 429 13.53 3.47 3.15
N VAL A 430 12.58 3.02 2.33
CA VAL A 430 12.81 2.56 0.95
C VAL A 430 12.39 3.62 -0.06
N TYR A 431 11.40 4.44 0.28
CA TYR A 431 10.87 5.48 -0.60
C TYR A 431 10.50 6.74 0.17
N GLN A 432 10.65 7.87 -0.52
CA GLN A 432 10.12 9.17 -0.15
C GLN A 432 9.25 9.67 -1.30
N LEU A 433 8.03 10.06 -0.97
CA LEU A 433 7.02 10.52 -1.92
C LEU A 433 6.54 11.91 -1.51
N ILE A 434 6.46 12.84 -2.47
CA ILE A 434 5.92 14.18 -2.26
C ILE A 434 4.90 14.48 -3.35
N PHE A 435 3.69 14.85 -2.94
CA PHE A 435 2.67 15.46 -3.76
C PHE A 435 2.57 16.94 -3.41
N ALA A 436 2.79 17.81 -4.38
CA ALA A 436 2.68 19.25 -4.21
C ALA A 436 1.65 19.81 -5.19
N VAL A 437 0.80 20.72 -4.74
CA VAL A 437 -0.09 21.54 -5.56
C VAL A 437 0.42 22.97 -5.47
N GLU A 438 1.07 23.43 -6.53
CA GLU A 438 1.64 24.77 -6.66
C GLU A 438 0.98 25.45 -7.85
N ASP A 439 0.43 26.66 -7.65
CA ASP A 439 -0.26 27.43 -8.70
C ASP A 439 -1.39 26.65 -9.41
N GLY A 440 -2.08 25.76 -8.69
CA GLY A 440 -3.12 24.90 -9.24
C GLY A 440 -2.61 23.74 -10.10
N VAL A 441 -1.29 23.54 -10.17
CA VAL A 441 -0.64 22.44 -10.89
C VAL A 441 -0.09 21.43 -9.89
N ARG A 442 -0.41 20.16 -10.11
CA ARG A 442 0.14 19.07 -9.30
C ARG A 442 1.54 18.69 -9.79
N LYS A 443 2.46 18.56 -8.84
CA LYS A 443 3.82 18.04 -9.03
C LYS A 443 4.04 16.84 -8.12
N ILE A 444 4.80 15.87 -8.62
CA ILE A 444 5.09 14.62 -7.92
C ILE A 444 6.59 14.43 -7.90
N TYR A 445 7.11 14.09 -6.74
CA TYR A 445 8.52 13.81 -6.53
C TYR A 445 8.68 12.47 -5.86
N LEU A 446 9.52 11.63 -6.44
CA LEU A 446 9.86 10.32 -5.91
C LEU A 446 11.35 10.28 -5.68
N LYS A 447 11.74 9.75 -4.53
CA LYS A 447 13.12 9.38 -4.26
C LYS A 447 13.15 7.96 -3.74
N GLU A 448 13.79 7.08 -4.50
CA GLU A 448 14.19 5.77 -4.00
C GLU A 448 15.37 5.99 -3.07
N ASN A 449 15.17 5.69 -1.79
CA ASN A 449 16.15 6.03 -0.77
C ASN A 449 16.77 4.76 -0.20
N LEU A 450 18.05 4.53 -0.49
CA LEU A 450 18.91 3.63 0.30
C LEU A 450 19.89 4.42 1.17
N ASP A 451 19.88 5.75 1.06
CA ASP A 451 20.88 6.64 1.63
C ASP A 451 20.25 7.99 1.99
N CYS A 452 19.95 8.22 3.27
CA CYS A 452 19.24 9.41 3.78
C CYS A 452 19.91 10.77 3.47
N GLY A 453 20.99 10.81 2.69
CA GLY A 453 21.64 12.03 2.21
C GLY A 453 21.01 12.63 0.95
N ASP A 454 21.61 13.73 0.47
CA ASP A 454 21.11 14.66 -0.56
C ASP A 454 21.08 14.14 -2.01
N LYS A 455 20.83 12.84 -2.26
CA LYS A 455 20.60 12.40 -3.65
C LYS A 455 19.33 13.04 -4.22
N ASP A 456 19.41 13.39 -5.51
CA ASP A 456 18.38 14.14 -6.23
C ASP A 456 17.04 13.41 -6.25
N TYR A 457 15.97 14.13 -5.90
CA TYR A 457 14.60 13.67 -6.16
C TYR A 457 14.35 13.69 -7.66
N VAL A 458 13.86 12.59 -8.21
CA VAL A 458 13.40 12.57 -9.60
C VAL A 458 11.95 13.05 -9.58
N SER A 459 11.61 14.07 -10.39
CA SER A 459 10.21 14.33 -10.71
C SER A 459 9.84 13.32 -11.80
N PRO A 460 9.08 12.26 -11.48
CA PRO A 460 8.99 11.12 -12.39
C PRO A 460 8.29 11.49 -13.70
N VAL A 461 7.33 12.41 -13.62
CA VAL A 461 6.49 12.86 -14.73
C VAL A 461 5.85 14.18 -14.27
N ASP A 462 5.86 15.24 -15.08
CA ASP A 462 4.77 16.23 -15.01
C ASP A 462 3.60 15.59 -15.76
N PRO A 463 2.61 15.00 -15.06
CA PRO A 463 1.56 14.20 -15.69
C PRO A 463 0.67 15.04 -16.62
N LEU A 464 0.79 16.37 -16.56
CA LEU A 464 0.00 17.34 -17.32
C LEU A 464 0.82 18.02 -18.44
N SER A 465 2.13 17.74 -18.54
CA SER A 465 2.99 18.30 -19.62
C SER A 465 2.88 17.57 -20.96
N ARG A 466 1.93 16.62 -21.11
CA ARG A 466 1.69 15.88 -22.36
C ARG A 466 0.22 15.84 -22.74
#